data_AF-A0A3D3SXV5-F1
#
_entry.id   AF-A0A3D3SXV5-F1
#
_cell.length_a   1.000
_cell.length_b   1.000
_cell.length_c   1.000
_cell.angle_alpha   90.00
_cell.angle_beta   90.00
_cell.angle_gamma   90.00
#
_symmetry.space_group_name_H-M   'P 1'
#
loop_
_entity.id
_entity.type
_entity.pdbx_description
1 polymer ?
#
loop_
_entity_poly.entity_id
_entity_poly.type
_entity_poly.pdbx_seq_one_letter_code
_entity_poly.pdbx_strand_id
1 'polypeptide(L)' 'MLSAYAGLKPFTSNERESWPMMRRTAAFRFLVSRLDDWYRPRPAEMLTAKDPAYFEAILNHCRSSEAMRECLP' A
#
# COMPACT_ATOMS: atom_id res chain seq x y z
N MET A 1 5.81 -14.69 1.16
CA MET A 1 4.51 -14.66 1.89
C MET A 1 3.31 -14.94 0.96
N LEU A 2 3.20 -14.29 -0.21
CA LEU A 2 2.08 -14.55 -1.15
C LEU A 2 1.99 -16.00 -1.65
N SER A 3 3.12 -16.67 -1.87
CA SER A 3 3.15 -18.06 -2.35
C SER A 3 2.45 -19.06 -1.42
N ALA A 4 2.55 -18.86 -0.09
CA ALA A 4 1.86 -19.71 0.88
C ALA A 4 0.33 -19.50 0.84
N TYR A 5 -0.12 -18.27 0.60
CA TYR A 5 -1.55 -17.98 0.39
C TYR A 5 -2.06 -18.58 -0.92
N ALA A 6 -1.28 -18.46 -2.00
CA ALA A 6 -1.59 -19.07 -3.29
C ALA A 6 -1.70 -20.61 -3.21
N GLY A 7 -0.93 -21.23 -2.31
CA GLY A 7 -1.01 -22.67 -2.04
C GLY A 7 -2.33 -23.12 -1.42
N LEU A 8 -3.04 -22.24 -0.72
CA LEU A 8 -4.39 -22.51 -0.18
C LEU A 8 -5.49 -22.07 -1.14
N LYS A 9 -5.31 -20.93 -1.82
CA LYS A 9 -6.24 -20.39 -2.80
C LYS A 9 -5.47 -19.83 -4.00
N PRO A 10 -5.45 -20.53 -5.14
CA PRO A 10 -4.83 -20.02 -6.37
C PRO A 10 -5.50 -18.72 -6.82
N PHE A 11 -4.68 -17.77 -7.25
CA PHE A 11 -5.18 -16.54 -7.85
C PHE A 11 -5.74 -16.80 -9.26
N THR A 12 -6.80 -16.11 -9.60
CA THR A 12 -7.36 -16.05 -10.95
C THR A 12 -6.52 -15.15 -11.86
N SER A 13 -6.71 -15.26 -13.18
CA SER A 13 -6.09 -14.34 -14.16
C SER A 13 -6.46 -12.89 -13.86
N ASN A 14 -7.73 -12.62 -13.58
CA ASN A 14 -8.22 -11.26 -13.33
C ASN A 14 -7.62 -10.66 -12.06
N GLU A 15 -7.42 -11.46 -11.00
CA GLU A 15 -6.74 -11.00 -9.77
C GLU A 15 -5.27 -10.66 -10.04
N ARG A 16 -4.56 -11.47 -10.84
CA ARG A 16 -3.17 -11.19 -11.24
C ARG A 16 -3.07 -9.93 -12.10
N GLU A 17 -3.97 -9.74 -13.06
CA GLU A 17 -4.01 -8.54 -13.91
C GLU A 17 -4.33 -7.27 -13.12
N SER A 18 -5.23 -7.37 -12.14
CA SER A 18 -5.65 -6.24 -11.31
C SER A 18 -4.65 -5.90 -10.20
N TRP A 19 -3.78 -6.85 -9.85
CA TRP A 19 -2.84 -6.76 -8.72
C TRP A 19 -2.00 -5.46 -8.68
N PRO A 20 -1.42 -4.98 -9.79
CA PRO A 20 -0.66 -3.74 -9.78
C PRO A 20 -1.48 -2.52 -9.40
N MET A 21 -2.72 -2.45 -9.89
CA MET A 21 -3.63 -1.36 -9.56
C MET A 21 -4.01 -1.42 -8.08
N MET A 22 -4.39 -2.61 -7.60
CA MET A 22 -4.77 -2.80 -6.20
C MET A 22 -3.66 -2.39 -5.22
N ARG A 23 -2.39 -2.72 -5.51
CA ARG A 23 -1.24 -2.30 -4.70
C ARG A 23 -1.10 -0.78 -4.63
N ARG A 24 -1.26 -0.09 -5.76
CA ARG A 24 -1.18 1.38 -5.82
C ARG A 24 -2.32 2.02 -5.02
N THR A 25 -3.54 1.52 -5.17
CA THR A 25 -4.71 2.02 -4.43
C THR A 25 -4.58 1.79 -2.93
N ALA A 26 -4.08 0.62 -2.51
CA ALA A 26 -3.82 0.34 -1.10
C ALA A 26 -2.79 1.30 -0.51
N ALA A 27 -1.65 1.50 -1.19
CA ALA A 27 -0.62 2.45 -0.75
C ALA A 27 -1.14 3.89 -0.68
N PHE A 28 -1.92 4.32 -1.68
CA PHE A 28 -2.54 5.64 -1.71
C PHE A 28 -3.52 5.84 -0.55
N ARG A 29 -4.35 4.84 -0.25
CA ARG A 29 -5.29 4.88 0.89
C ARG A 29 -4.56 5.12 2.21
N PHE A 30 -3.41 4.46 2.42
CA PHE A 30 -2.60 4.66 3.62
C PHE A 30 -1.98 6.06 3.66
N LEU A 31 -1.43 6.55 2.55
CA LEU A 31 -0.88 7.90 2.48
C LEU A 31 -1.94 8.95 2.84
N VAL A 32 -3.13 8.88 2.25
CA VAL A 32 -4.23 9.83 2.52
C VAL A 32 -4.60 9.84 4.00
N SER A 33 -4.71 8.66 4.64
CA SER A 33 -4.98 8.59 6.08
C SER A 33 -3.87 9.22 6.91
N ARG A 34 -2.60 9.06 6.53
CA ARG A 34 -1.46 9.65 7.25
C ARG A 34 -1.38 11.16 7.06
N LEU A 35 -1.74 11.65 5.88
CA LEU A 35 -1.85 13.09 5.61
C LEU A 35 -2.98 13.72 6.45
N ASP A 36 -4.15 13.08 6.52
CA ASP A 36 -5.26 13.58 7.34
C ASP A 36 -4.86 13.65 8.83
N ASP A 37 -4.26 12.57 9.36
CA ASP A 37 -3.73 12.54 10.73
C ASP A 37 -2.68 13.65 10.97
N TRP A 38 -1.85 13.98 9.97
CA TRP A 38 -0.80 14.99 10.08
C TRP A 38 -1.33 16.43 10.06
N TYR A 39 -2.27 16.75 9.17
CA TYR A 39 -2.81 18.10 9.01
C TYR A 39 -3.98 18.42 9.95
N ARG A 40 -4.58 17.40 10.58
CA ARG A 40 -5.69 17.57 11.53
C ARG A 40 -5.38 16.91 12.88
N PRO A 41 -4.35 17.37 13.61
CA PRO A 41 -4.04 16.83 14.92
C PRO A 41 -5.21 17.08 15.88
N ARG A 42 -5.70 16.01 16.50
CA ARG A 42 -6.80 16.10 17.48
C ARG A 42 -6.25 16.68 18.79
N PRO A 43 -7.00 17.57 19.47
CA PRO A 43 -6.50 18.33 20.61
C PRO A 43 -6.17 17.51 21.87
N ALA A 44 -6.42 16.19 21.90
CA ALA A 44 -6.34 15.38 23.11
C ALA A 44 -5.57 14.05 22.98
N GLU A 45 -4.83 13.80 21.90
CA GLU A 45 -4.05 12.56 21.78
C GLU A 45 -2.54 12.83 21.78
N MET A 46 -1.83 12.17 22.70
CA MET A 46 -0.37 11.97 22.68
C MET A 46 0.05 11.07 21.50
N LEU A 47 -0.61 11.15 20.34
CA LEU A 47 -0.22 10.41 19.15
C LEU A 47 0.79 11.25 18.39
N THR A 48 2.05 10.83 18.41
CA THR A 48 3.05 11.35 17.47
C THR A 48 2.59 10.98 16.06
N ALA A 49 2.18 11.99 15.29
CA ALA A 49 1.85 11.81 13.88
C ALA A 49 3.07 11.21 13.16
N LYS A 50 2.86 10.14 12.40
CA LYS A 50 3.93 9.51 11.62
C LYS A 50 4.22 10.36 10.40
N ASP A 51 5.49 10.52 10.05
CA ASP A 51 5.94 11.24 8.86
C ASP A 51 5.27 10.65 7.59
N PRO A 52 4.46 11.44 6.86
CA PRO A 52 3.82 11.01 5.62
C PRO A 52 4.82 10.66 4.51
N ALA A 53 6.04 11.23 4.53
CA ALA A 53 7.05 11.00 3.49
C ALA A 53 7.43 9.52 3.33
N TYR A 54 7.39 8.75 4.43
CA TYR A 54 7.58 7.31 4.39
C TYR A 54 6.51 6.60 3.52
N PHE A 55 5.25 7.03 3.64
CA PHE A 55 4.14 6.46 2.87
C PHE A 55 4.14 6.92 1.42
N GLU A 56 4.65 8.13 1.14
CA GLU A 56 4.90 8.60 -0.23
C GLU A 56 5.95 7.74 -0.94
N ALA A 57 7.04 7.38 -0.25
CA ALA A 57 8.06 6.49 -0.80
C ALA A 57 7.48 5.11 -1.15
N ILE A 58 6.61 4.54 -0.28
CA ILE A 58 5.90 3.29 -0.55
C ILE A 58 4.99 3.42 -1.79
N LEU A 59 4.23 4.52 -1.90
CA LEU A 59 3.38 4.74 -3.06
C LEU A 59 4.20 4.82 -4.36
N ASN A 60 5.32 5.54 -4.34
CA ASN A 60 6.22 5.65 -5.48
C ASN A 60 6.82 4.29 -5.87
N HIS A 61 7.21 3.48 -4.88
CA HIS A 61 7.65 2.10 -5.12
C HIS A 61 6.54 1.26 -5.78
N CYS A 62 5.30 1.32 -5.27
CA CYS A 62 4.15 0.60 -5.88
C CYS A 62 3.76 1.10 -7.27
N ARG A 63 4.11 2.35 -7.62
CA ARG A 63 3.91 2.90 -8.97
C ARG A 63 4.94 2.36 -9.95
N SER A 64 6.18 2.13 -9.50
CA SER A 64 7.26 1.64 -10.35
C SER A 64 6.92 0.29 -10.99
N SER A 65 7.32 0.11 -12.24
CA SER A 65 7.18 -1.15 -12.98
C SER A 65 8.14 -2.23 -12.48
N GLU A 66 9.27 -1.82 -11.90
CA GLU A 66 10.29 -2.70 -11.30
C GLU A 66 9.69 -3.52 -10.14
N ALA A 67 9.05 -2.83 -9.19
CA ALA A 67 8.38 -3.42 -8.03
C ALA A 67 7.21 -4.34 -8.41
N MET A 68 6.73 -4.24 -9.65
CA MET A 68 5.66 -5.08 -10.18
C MET A 68 6.17 -6.50 -10.45
N ARG A 69 7.38 -6.63 -10.99
CA ARG A 69 7.98 -7.92 -11.37
C ARG A 69 8.36 -8.76 -10.15
N GLU A 70 8.70 -8.09 -9.05
CA GLU A 70 9.19 -8.72 -7.82
C GLU A 70 8.06 -9.26 -6.91
N CYS A 71 6.83 -8.81 -7.13
CA CYS A 71 5.68 -9.08 -6.26
C CYS A 71 4.50 -9.71 -7.00
N LEU A 72 4.74 -10.27 -8.19
CA LEU A 72 3.70 -10.94 -8.97
C LEU A 72 3.28 -12.24 -8.24
N PRO A 73 1.98 -12.47 -8.00
CA PRO A 73 1.47 -13.71 -7.42
C PRO A 73 1.55 -14.92 -8.34
#